data_AF-A0A6M8WBP3-F1
#
_entry.id   AF-A0A6M8WBP3-F1
#
_cell.length_a   1.000
_cell.length_b   1.000
_cell.length_c   1.000
_cell.angle_alpha   90.00
_cell.angle_beta   90.00
_cell.angle_gamma   90.00
#
_symmetry.space_group_name_H-M   'P 1'
#
loop_
_entity.id
_entity.type
_entity.pdbx_description
1 polymer ?
#
loop_
_entity_poly.entity_id
_entity_poly.type
_entity_poly.pdbx_seq_one_letter_code
_entity_poly.pdbx_strand_id
1 'polypeptide(L)'
;MTLTMAGLALGVSFASSDPCMYVTDAVGDAVVRRTDPGNDGALHSQSVLPDIVQMSACGWEAFNPSTDPFTGRTIEGETAHLFRLTVEFEGLVNPAGRVLGANPDPFAFGPSPLIGFIDVDVDHRNSGGELGTAAESRYLANVARFGTMPESSISGRVALSRDDVDNNFYTTPQYERTGADFALVFCGCDMPTVVAEGGDGDGTFEAGETWVVRSRLFERAQGYAEASAATGGSAPGLYDPMIDVQFSHEQSSDRTTVTVVWAIDMIGAAALAGGSVQSIDYRVDNHTSVIEALSDIIEGATIGGFSGPGWTLVSRWDGRDVEDYIDPSDWELTGLVGLPYLTTAEGLYAWTDTAGNEEKFGDCNGDSFVNAADEAVLRGEVYDNDGTATDGDGQLDGAWTLINPGFNFSFYDLNGDMVVDRHDIAELRPLGDFDFNGTVNTQDFIAFLNAWVARQATADFDLNQTVNTQDFIAFLNAWVEG
;
A
#
# COMPACT_ATOMS: atom_id res chain seq x y z
N MET A 1 41.99 43.24 39.75
CA MET A 1 42.05 43.19 38.28
C MET A 1 41.85 41.73 37.92
N THR A 2 40.60 41.34 37.73
CA THR A 2 40.17 39.94 37.69
C THR A 2 39.62 39.70 36.30
N LEU A 3 40.32 38.88 35.52
CA LEU A 3 39.98 38.55 34.14
C LEU A 3 39.12 37.29 34.16
N THR A 4 37.88 37.38 33.69
CA THR A 4 36.97 36.24 33.54
C THR A 4 36.97 35.83 32.07
N MET A 5 37.48 34.63 31.75
CA MET A 5 37.33 34.00 30.44
C MET A 5 35.94 33.34 30.36
N ALA A 6 35.14 33.74 29.38
CA ALA A 6 33.94 33.01 28.97
C ALA A 6 34.33 32.10 27.78
N GLY A 7 34.28 30.78 28.00
CA GLY A 7 34.42 29.79 26.95
C GLY A 7 33.07 29.56 26.27
N LEU A 8 33.00 29.83 24.97
CA LEU A 8 31.86 29.52 24.12
C LEU A 8 32.04 28.09 23.61
N ALA A 9 31.23 27.14 24.08
CA ALA A 9 31.19 25.78 23.56
C ALA A 9 30.12 25.72 22.44
N LEU A 10 30.57 25.62 21.19
CA LEU A 10 29.72 25.27 20.05
C LEU A 10 29.56 23.75 20.05
N GLY A 11 28.40 23.25 20.46
CA GLY A 11 28.01 21.86 20.26
C GLY A 11 27.45 21.70 18.85
N VAL A 12 28.18 21.00 17.99
CA VAL A 12 27.64 20.50 16.71
C VAL A 12 26.93 19.20 17.03
N SER A 13 25.59 19.20 16.97
CA SER A 13 24.81 17.97 16.98
C SER A 13 24.91 17.38 15.58
N PHE A 14 25.68 16.32 15.40
CA PHE A 14 25.55 15.48 14.22
C PHE A 14 24.23 14.72 14.39
N ALA A 15 23.25 14.99 13.54
CA ALA A 15 22.10 14.11 13.43
C ALA A 15 22.66 12.76 12.97
N SER A 16 22.52 11.73 13.81
CA SER A 16 22.66 10.36 13.35
C SER A 16 21.56 10.16 12.32
N SER A 17 21.91 9.82 11.07
CA SER A 17 20.93 9.21 10.18
C SER A 17 20.38 7.97 10.88
N ASP A 18 19.07 7.79 10.82
CA ASP A 18 18.46 6.56 11.30
C ASP A 18 18.90 5.46 10.32
N PRO A 19 19.46 4.31 10.78
CA PRO A 19 19.86 3.23 9.89
C PRO A 19 18.67 2.50 9.24
N CYS A 20 17.45 2.97 9.49
CA CYS A 20 16.21 2.43 8.98
C CYS A 20 15.31 3.55 8.46
N MET A 21 14.52 3.23 7.45
CA MET A 21 13.28 3.95 7.17
C MET A 21 12.11 3.27 7.90
N TYR A 22 11.08 4.06 8.23
CA TYR A 22 9.85 3.58 8.84
C TYR A 22 8.61 4.18 8.16
N VAL A 23 7.60 3.36 7.91
CA VAL A 23 6.22 3.77 7.65
C VAL A 23 5.40 3.26 8.83
N THR A 24 4.65 4.14 9.48
CA THR A 24 3.73 3.76 10.56
C THR A 24 2.31 4.04 10.12
N ASP A 25 1.42 3.15 10.48
CA ASP A 25 0.00 3.33 10.24
C ASP A 25 -0.78 3.26 11.58
N ALA A 26 -2.05 3.62 11.56
CA ALA A 26 -2.88 3.52 12.75
C ALA A 26 -3.12 2.05 13.13
N VAL A 27 -3.84 1.83 14.22
CA VAL A 27 -4.08 0.48 14.74
C VAL A 27 -5.57 0.34 14.89
N GLY A 28 -6.14 -0.70 14.28
CA GLY A 28 -7.56 -1.02 14.35
C GLY A 28 -8.40 -0.24 13.35
N ASP A 29 -7.80 0.33 12.32
CA ASP A 29 -8.45 1.03 11.22
C ASP A 29 -8.58 0.18 9.94
N ALA A 30 -8.12 -1.07 9.96
CA ALA A 30 -8.41 -2.00 8.88
C ALA A 30 -9.93 -2.13 8.61
N VAL A 31 -10.32 -1.86 7.38
CA VAL A 31 -11.71 -1.90 6.89
C VAL A 31 -11.81 -2.71 5.61
N VAL A 32 -12.86 -3.52 5.50
CA VAL A 32 -13.02 -4.39 4.35
C VAL A 32 -13.48 -3.61 3.12
N ARG A 33 -12.64 -3.56 2.08
CA ARG A 33 -12.93 -3.05 0.75
C ARG A 33 -12.95 -4.19 -0.26
N ARG A 34 -14.16 -4.65 -0.57
CA ARG A 34 -14.36 -5.77 -1.48
C ARG A 34 -14.09 -5.41 -2.94
N THR A 35 -13.69 -6.41 -3.72
CA THR A 35 -13.48 -6.29 -5.16
C THR A 35 -14.44 -7.16 -5.98
N ASP A 36 -15.27 -7.98 -5.31
CA ASP A 36 -16.30 -8.78 -5.96
C ASP A 36 -17.45 -7.91 -6.50
N PRO A 37 -18.07 -8.23 -7.66
CA PRO A 37 -19.09 -7.38 -8.28
C PRO A 37 -20.37 -7.12 -7.46
N GLY A 38 -20.59 -7.86 -6.37
CA GLY A 38 -21.76 -7.72 -5.50
C GLY A 38 -21.47 -7.00 -4.18
N ASN A 39 -20.21 -6.72 -3.87
CA ASN A 39 -19.76 -6.32 -2.53
C ASN A 39 -20.32 -7.22 -1.42
N ASP A 40 -20.50 -8.51 -1.71
CA ASP A 40 -21.11 -9.49 -0.80
C ASP A 40 -20.32 -10.80 -0.69
N GLY A 41 -19.16 -10.86 -1.36
CA GLY A 41 -18.29 -12.03 -1.35
C GLY A 41 -17.88 -12.43 0.06
N ALA A 42 -17.99 -13.72 0.36
CA ALA A 42 -17.84 -14.21 1.72
C ALA A 42 -16.36 -14.29 2.14
N LEU A 43 -16.03 -13.70 3.28
CA LEU A 43 -14.75 -13.88 3.96
C LEU A 43 -14.84 -14.97 5.03
N HIS A 44 -13.70 -15.55 5.39
CA HIS A 44 -13.67 -16.59 6.41
C HIS A 44 -14.04 -15.98 7.78
N SER A 45 -15.06 -16.53 8.43
CA SER A 45 -15.67 -15.93 9.64
C SER A 45 -14.76 -15.82 10.87
N GLN A 46 -13.61 -16.50 10.83
CA GLN A 46 -12.58 -16.46 11.89
C GLN A 46 -11.34 -15.68 11.46
N SER A 47 -11.32 -15.08 10.26
CA SER A 47 -10.19 -14.25 9.84
C SER A 47 -10.07 -13.03 10.73
N VAL A 48 -8.83 -12.69 11.03
CA VAL A 48 -8.42 -11.34 11.43
C VAL A 48 -8.16 -10.56 10.14
N LEU A 49 -8.61 -9.31 10.07
CA LEU A 49 -8.30 -8.43 8.95
C LEU A 49 -6.82 -8.03 9.06
N PRO A 50 -6.00 -8.21 8.02
CA PRO A 50 -4.67 -7.62 7.99
C PRO A 50 -4.76 -6.10 8.16
N ASP A 51 -4.06 -5.61 9.17
CA ASP A 51 -4.01 -4.22 9.62
C ASP A 51 -2.53 -3.93 9.85
N ILE A 52 -1.91 -3.17 8.95
CA ILE A 52 -0.49 -2.82 8.97
C ILE A 52 -0.30 -1.83 10.11
N VAL A 53 0.69 -2.09 10.96
CA VAL A 53 1.05 -1.18 12.05
C VAL A 53 2.30 -0.40 11.69
N GLN A 54 3.24 -1.12 11.09
CA GLN A 54 4.53 -0.57 10.75
C GLN A 54 5.19 -1.38 9.63
N MET A 55 5.82 -0.67 8.70
CA MET A 55 6.79 -1.23 7.77
C MET A 55 8.16 -0.59 8.01
N SER A 56 9.23 -1.35 7.86
CA SER A 56 10.58 -0.78 7.93
C SER A 56 11.57 -1.55 7.08
N ALA A 57 12.50 -0.82 6.46
CA ALA A 57 13.66 -1.35 5.77
C ALA A 57 14.94 -0.81 6.41
N CYS A 58 15.89 -1.70 6.69
CA CYS A 58 17.13 -1.36 7.41
C CYS A 58 18.33 -2.07 6.82
N GLY A 59 19.52 -1.46 6.93
CA GLY A 59 20.79 -2.19 6.81
C GLY A 59 20.92 -3.27 7.90
N TRP A 60 21.37 -4.47 7.53
CA TRP A 60 21.33 -5.63 8.42
C TRP A 60 22.64 -6.42 8.47
N GLU A 61 23.01 -6.85 9.68
CA GLU A 61 24.09 -7.81 9.93
C GLU A 61 23.53 -9.02 10.70
N ALA A 62 23.27 -10.11 9.98
CA ALA A 62 22.85 -11.37 10.58
C ALA A 62 23.99 -12.03 11.36
N PHE A 63 23.71 -12.61 12.52
CA PHE A 63 24.73 -13.33 13.29
C PHE A 63 25.14 -14.65 12.64
N ASN A 64 24.20 -15.34 11.98
CA ASN A 64 24.44 -16.59 11.25
C ASN A 64 23.68 -16.60 9.91
N PRO A 65 24.12 -15.81 8.92
CA PRO A 65 23.34 -15.51 7.71
C PRO A 65 22.87 -16.76 6.93
N SER A 66 23.64 -17.85 6.93
CA SER A 66 23.29 -19.05 6.16
C SER A 66 22.32 -20.02 6.84
N THR A 67 22.07 -19.86 8.14
CA THR A 67 21.22 -20.80 8.90
C THR A 67 20.11 -20.10 9.69
N ASP A 68 20.34 -18.85 10.08
CA ASP A 68 19.40 -17.98 10.77
C ASP A 68 19.69 -16.52 10.36
N PRO A 69 19.22 -16.09 9.17
CA PRO A 69 19.42 -14.73 8.69
C PRO A 69 18.61 -13.70 9.48
N PHE A 70 17.56 -14.14 10.20
CA PHE A 70 16.59 -13.27 10.85
C PHE A 70 17.06 -12.73 12.20
N THR A 71 17.99 -13.43 12.88
CA THR A 71 18.62 -12.93 14.10
C THR A 71 19.92 -12.19 13.80
N GLY A 72 20.04 -10.96 14.29
CA GLY A 72 21.14 -10.07 13.96
C GLY A 72 21.02 -8.71 14.62
N ARG A 73 21.62 -7.71 14.00
CA ARG A 73 21.51 -6.30 14.40
C ARG A 73 21.41 -5.39 13.19
N THR A 74 20.72 -4.27 13.40
CA THR A 74 20.71 -3.14 12.46
C THR A 74 22.08 -2.47 12.39
N ILE A 75 22.51 -2.12 11.18
CA ILE A 75 23.74 -1.36 10.87
C ILE A 75 23.43 -0.29 9.82
N GLU A 76 24.35 0.64 9.59
CA GLU A 76 24.18 1.67 8.54
C GLU A 76 24.01 1.03 7.15
N GLY A 77 22.98 1.47 6.42
CA GLY A 77 22.60 0.90 5.13
C GLY A 77 23.70 0.97 4.07
N GLU A 78 24.38 2.11 3.94
CA GLU A 78 25.55 2.31 3.04
C GLU A 78 26.66 1.25 3.22
N THR A 79 26.75 0.61 4.39
CA THR A 79 27.80 -0.38 4.70
C THR A 79 27.27 -1.81 4.79
N ALA A 80 25.97 -1.99 4.64
CA ALA A 80 25.32 -3.27 4.82
C ALA A 80 25.44 -4.14 3.57
N HIS A 81 25.62 -5.45 3.77
CA HIS A 81 25.57 -6.43 2.69
C HIS A 81 24.20 -7.13 2.60
N LEU A 82 23.41 -7.03 3.67
CA LEU A 82 22.04 -7.52 3.76
C LEU A 82 21.13 -6.37 4.17
N PHE A 83 19.87 -6.43 3.76
CA PHE A 83 18.84 -5.62 4.35
C PHE A 83 17.84 -6.49 5.11
N ARG A 84 17.12 -5.87 6.03
CA ARG A 84 15.97 -6.45 6.71
C ARG A 84 14.75 -5.59 6.42
N LEU A 85 13.75 -6.18 5.79
CA LEU A 85 12.42 -5.60 5.60
C LEU A 85 11.46 -6.29 6.57
N THR A 86 10.71 -5.51 7.35
CA THR A 86 9.68 -6.04 8.26
C THR A 86 8.36 -5.35 8.03
N VAL A 87 7.28 -6.12 8.15
CA VAL A 87 5.90 -5.64 8.18
C VAL A 87 5.26 -6.21 9.45
N GLU A 88 4.78 -5.34 10.33
CA GLU A 88 4.06 -5.69 11.53
C GLU A 88 2.55 -5.50 11.31
N PHE A 89 1.75 -6.46 11.76
CA PHE A 89 0.29 -6.46 11.63
C PHE A 89 -0.41 -6.53 12.99
N GLU A 90 -1.60 -5.93 13.14
CA GLU A 90 -2.53 -6.26 14.22
C GLU A 90 -3.09 -7.67 14.08
N GLY A 91 -2.99 -8.42 15.19
CA GLY A 91 -3.53 -9.77 15.31
C GLY A 91 -2.76 -10.83 14.52
N LEU A 92 -3.41 -12.00 14.40
CA LEU A 92 -2.84 -13.20 13.79
C LEU A 92 -3.15 -13.24 12.28
N VAL A 93 -2.17 -12.86 11.46
CA VAL A 93 -2.14 -13.20 10.01
C VAL A 93 -1.20 -14.39 9.76
N ASN A 94 -1.56 -15.28 8.83
CA ASN A 94 -0.78 -16.47 8.47
C ASN A 94 -0.27 -16.41 7.02
N PRO A 95 0.76 -17.21 6.66
CA PRO A 95 1.14 -17.37 5.25
C PRO A 95 -0.07 -17.78 4.42
N ALA A 96 -0.23 -17.18 3.24
CA ALA A 96 -1.29 -17.58 2.32
C ALA A 96 -0.95 -18.90 1.61
N GLY A 97 -1.96 -19.76 1.48
CA GLY A 97 -1.92 -20.82 0.49
C GLY A 97 -2.20 -20.31 -0.92
N ARG A 98 -2.37 -21.23 -1.86
CA ARG A 98 -2.60 -20.89 -3.26
C ARG A 98 -4.04 -20.43 -3.49
N VAL A 99 -4.23 -19.21 -4.01
CA VAL A 99 -5.54 -18.63 -4.35
C VAL A 99 -6.01 -19.05 -5.75
N LEU A 100 -5.08 -19.25 -6.69
CA LEU A 100 -5.39 -19.54 -8.10
C LEU A 100 -4.79 -20.86 -8.60
N GLY A 101 -5.46 -21.51 -9.55
CA GLY A 101 -4.94 -22.70 -10.24
C GLY A 101 -5.67 -24.00 -9.86
N ALA A 102 -4.99 -25.14 -10.01
CA ALA A 102 -5.58 -26.44 -9.71
C ALA A 102 -5.65 -26.65 -8.19
N ASN A 103 -6.87 -26.79 -7.66
CA ASN A 103 -7.18 -26.94 -6.23
C ASN A 103 -6.68 -25.75 -5.39
N PRO A 104 -7.29 -24.56 -5.53
CA PRO A 104 -6.96 -23.43 -4.67
C PRO A 104 -7.31 -23.78 -3.21
N ASP A 105 -6.40 -23.45 -2.32
CA ASP A 105 -6.54 -23.59 -0.87
C ASP A 105 -5.84 -22.42 -0.19
N PRO A 106 -6.45 -21.22 -0.23
CA PRO A 106 -5.84 -20.04 0.36
C PRO A 106 -5.66 -20.14 1.88
N PHE A 107 -6.48 -20.97 2.55
CA PHE A 107 -6.53 -21.13 4.00
C PHE A 107 -5.68 -22.31 4.49
N ALA A 108 -4.76 -22.82 3.67
CA ALA A 108 -3.95 -24.00 3.97
C ALA A 108 -3.16 -23.94 5.28
N PHE A 109 -2.85 -22.74 5.78
CA PHE A 109 -2.04 -22.51 6.98
C PHE A 109 -2.77 -21.75 8.09
N GLY A 110 -4.09 -21.53 7.95
CA GLY A 110 -4.86 -20.80 8.94
C GLY A 110 -5.98 -19.93 8.35
N PRO A 111 -6.84 -19.37 9.22
CA PRO A 111 -8.03 -18.64 8.82
C PRO A 111 -7.78 -17.22 8.30
N SER A 112 -6.58 -16.64 8.52
CA SER A 112 -6.23 -15.25 8.20
C SER A 112 -5.07 -15.16 7.20
N PRO A 113 -5.16 -15.79 6.02
CA PRO A 113 -4.08 -15.77 5.05
C PRO A 113 -3.80 -14.35 4.56
N LEU A 114 -2.57 -13.88 4.73
CA LEU A 114 -2.12 -12.58 4.27
C LEU A 114 -2.04 -12.57 2.73
N ILE A 115 -2.81 -11.68 2.10
CA ILE A 115 -2.67 -11.33 0.70
C ILE A 115 -2.30 -9.86 0.58
N GLY A 116 -1.49 -9.49 -0.41
CA GLY A 116 -1.12 -8.10 -0.60
C GLY A 116 0.23 -7.90 -1.27
N PHE A 117 0.64 -6.64 -1.30
CA PHE A 117 1.86 -6.16 -1.94
C PHE A 117 2.46 -5.06 -1.08
N ILE A 118 3.74 -5.20 -0.74
CA ILE A 118 4.55 -4.13 -0.18
C ILE A 118 5.52 -3.69 -1.27
N ASP A 119 5.21 -2.58 -1.90
CA ASP A 119 5.98 -1.99 -2.99
C ASP A 119 7.16 -1.20 -2.41
N VAL A 120 8.36 -1.39 -2.98
CA VAL A 120 9.62 -0.77 -2.59
C VAL A 120 10.13 0.07 -3.76
N ASP A 121 10.12 1.40 -3.60
CA ASP A 121 10.77 2.35 -4.51
C ASP A 121 12.19 2.62 -3.98
N VAL A 122 13.21 2.22 -4.74
CA VAL A 122 14.61 2.39 -4.33
C VAL A 122 15.25 3.62 -4.96
N ASP A 123 14.57 4.29 -5.90
CA ASP A 123 15.16 5.33 -6.75
C ASP A 123 14.51 6.71 -6.64
N HIS A 124 13.28 6.81 -6.13
CA HIS A 124 12.45 8.01 -5.94
C HIS A 124 12.27 8.80 -7.24
N ARG A 125 12.54 8.13 -8.36
CA ARG A 125 12.62 8.71 -9.69
C ARG A 125 11.49 8.20 -10.54
N ASN A 126 10.43 7.61 -9.98
CA ASN A 126 9.22 7.28 -10.74
C ASN A 126 9.53 6.39 -11.96
N SER A 127 10.56 5.54 -11.81
CA SER A 127 10.71 4.32 -12.61
C SER A 127 9.76 3.27 -12.03
N GLY A 128 9.79 2.05 -12.55
CA GLY A 128 9.11 0.95 -11.87
C GLY A 128 7.59 0.93 -11.93
N GLY A 129 7.04 -0.16 -11.40
CA GLY A 129 5.63 -0.50 -11.44
C GLY A 129 5.29 -1.67 -12.36
N GLU A 130 4.00 -1.88 -12.53
CA GLU A 130 3.44 -3.04 -13.19
C GLU A 130 2.65 -2.69 -14.44
N LEU A 131 2.42 -3.66 -15.31
CA LEU A 131 1.62 -3.47 -16.52
C LEU A 131 0.41 -4.41 -16.55
N GLY A 132 -0.68 -3.95 -17.16
CA GLY A 132 -1.91 -4.74 -17.32
C GLY A 132 -2.52 -5.15 -15.98
N THR A 133 -3.02 -6.38 -15.92
CA THR A 133 -3.77 -6.88 -14.75
C THR A 133 -2.93 -6.94 -13.46
N ALA A 134 -1.61 -7.00 -13.56
CA ALA A 134 -0.74 -6.95 -12.37
C ALA A 134 -0.82 -5.58 -11.70
N ALA A 135 -0.91 -4.49 -12.48
CA ALA A 135 -1.04 -3.13 -11.96
C ALA A 135 -2.37 -2.90 -11.26
N GLU A 136 -3.46 -3.52 -11.71
CA GLU A 136 -4.79 -3.38 -11.10
C GLU A 136 -4.83 -3.88 -9.64
N SER A 137 -3.87 -4.72 -9.23
CA SER A 137 -3.79 -5.25 -7.86
C SER A 137 -2.77 -4.50 -6.98
N ARG A 138 -2.16 -3.41 -7.48
CA ARG A 138 -1.16 -2.63 -6.74
C ARG A 138 -1.79 -1.46 -5.97
N TYR A 139 -0.98 -0.87 -5.10
CA TYR A 139 -1.35 0.23 -4.21
C TYR A 139 -2.06 1.39 -4.94
N LEU A 140 -1.48 1.95 -6.00
CA LEU A 140 -2.07 3.10 -6.72
C LEU A 140 -3.41 2.81 -7.40
N ALA A 141 -3.70 1.55 -7.72
CA ALA A 141 -4.98 1.16 -8.31
C ALA A 141 -6.10 1.01 -7.26
N ASN A 142 -5.76 0.95 -5.97
CA ASN A 142 -6.69 0.55 -4.91
C ASN A 142 -6.72 1.47 -3.69
N VAL A 143 -5.71 2.31 -3.44
CA VAL A 143 -5.66 3.18 -2.25
C VAL A 143 -6.88 4.10 -2.14
N ALA A 144 -7.38 4.61 -3.27
CA ALA A 144 -8.58 5.43 -3.31
C ALA A 144 -9.85 4.72 -2.77
N ARG A 145 -9.90 3.38 -2.77
CA ARG A 145 -11.00 2.62 -2.16
C ARG A 145 -11.12 2.87 -0.65
N PHE A 146 -10.06 3.37 -0.02
CA PHE A 146 -10.02 3.69 1.39
C PHE A 146 -10.33 5.16 1.67
N GLY A 147 -10.72 5.95 0.65
CA GLY A 147 -10.86 7.40 0.78
C GLY A 147 -9.53 8.12 1.00
N THR A 148 -8.41 7.45 0.67
CA THR A 148 -7.05 7.89 0.98
C THR A 148 -6.25 8.13 -0.28
N MET A 149 -5.34 9.11 -0.23
CA MET A 149 -4.30 9.34 -1.22
C MET A 149 -2.94 9.56 -0.54
N PRO A 150 -1.82 9.15 -1.16
CA PRO A 150 -0.49 9.54 -0.70
C PRO A 150 -0.25 11.04 -0.99
N GLU A 151 0.43 11.77 -0.12
CA GLU A 151 0.85 13.16 -0.36
C GLU A 151 2.17 13.26 -1.18
N SER A 152 2.75 12.13 -1.59
CA SER A 152 4.05 12.06 -2.25
C SER A 152 4.02 12.29 -3.78
N SER A 153 5.15 12.06 -4.46
CA SER A 153 5.29 12.28 -5.91
C SER A 153 4.45 11.35 -6.81
N ILE A 154 3.78 10.37 -6.21
CA ILE A 154 2.90 9.40 -6.87
C ILE A 154 1.41 9.74 -6.75
N SER A 155 1.02 10.77 -5.99
CA SER A 155 -0.38 11.16 -5.74
C SER A 155 -1.20 11.33 -7.02
N GLY A 156 -0.68 12.08 -7.99
CA GLY A 156 -1.32 12.31 -9.30
C GLY A 156 -1.43 11.09 -10.21
N ARG A 157 -1.12 9.88 -9.72
CA ARG A 157 -1.24 8.60 -10.43
C ARG A 157 -2.24 7.65 -9.78
N VAL A 158 -2.82 8.01 -8.64
CA VAL A 158 -3.87 7.20 -8.01
C VAL A 158 -5.05 7.11 -8.96
N ALA A 159 -5.56 5.89 -9.18
CA ALA A 159 -6.86 5.69 -9.81
C ALA A 159 -7.94 6.12 -8.81
N LEU A 160 -8.72 7.14 -9.14
CA LEU A 160 -9.78 7.66 -8.27
C LEU A 160 -11.08 6.90 -8.45
N SER A 161 -11.23 6.18 -9.56
CA SER A 161 -12.39 5.37 -9.87
C SER A 161 -12.00 4.12 -10.66
N ARG A 162 -12.94 3.20 -10.84
CA ARG A 162 -12.71 2.03 -11.71
C ARG A 162 -12.48 2.43 -13.17
N ASP A 163 -13.04 3.54 -13.65
CA ASP A 163 -12.87 3.99 -15.03
C ASP A 163 -11.43 4.43 -15.33
N ASP A 164 -10.68 4.84 -14.31
CA ASP A 164 -9.25 5.16 -14.41
C ASP A 164 -8.39 3.91 -14.63
N VAL A 165 -8.88 2.74 -14.23
CA VAL A 165 -8.19 1.46 -14.36
C VAL A 165 -8.52 0.82 -15.72
N ASP A 166 -8.12 1.52 -16.79
CA ASP A 166 -8.48 1.21 -18.18
C ASP A 166 -7.46 0.31 -18.91
N ASN A 167 -6.40 -0.11 -18.22
CA ASN A 167 -5.25 -0.85 -18.76
C ASN A 167 -4.53 -0.14 -19.93
N ASN A 168 -4.65 1.19 -20.01
CA ASN A 168 -3.99 2.01 -20.99
C ASN A 168 -2.99 2.94 -20.31
N PHE A 169 -1.74 2.49 -20.26
CA PHE A 169 -0.60 3.22 -19.69
C PHE A 169 -0.44 4.72 -20.10
N TYR A 170 -1.04 5.16 -21.21
CA TYR A 170 -0.90 6.53 -21.71
C TYR A 170 -2.05 7.47 -21.30
N THR A 171 -3.09 6.97 -20.65
CA THR A 171 -4.13 7.80 -20.03
C THR A 171 -3.71 8.17 -18.61
N THR A 172 -4.20 9.32 -18.15
CA THR A 172 -4.07 9.71 -16.75
C THR A 172 -5.33 9.29 -16.00
N PRO A 173 -5.21 8.85 -14.74
CA PRO A 173 -3.97 8.71 -13.97
C PRO A 173 -3.16 7.47 -14.38
N GLN A 174 -1.81 7.56 -14.32
CA GLN A 174 -0.92 6.46 -14.71
C GLN A 174 -0.64 5.52 -13.52
N TYR A 175 -1.68 4.86 -12.99
CA TYR A 175 -1.58 4.00 -11.81
C TYR A 175 -0.60 2.84 -11.98
N GLU A 176 -0.32 2.42 -13.22
CA GLU A 176 0.69 1.43 -13.56
C GLU A 176 2.11 1.81 -13.09
N ARG A 177 2.37 3.11 -12.91
CA ARG A 177 3.68 3.67 -12.56
C ARG A 177 3.79 3.92 -11.06
N THR A 178 3.78 2.85 -10.27
CA THR A 178 3.82 2.92 -8.80
C THR A 178 5.10 3.52 -8.24
N GLY A 179 6.20 3.53 -9.00
CA GLY A 179 7.52 3.83 -8.44
C GLY A 179 8.25 2.58 -7.97
N ALA A 180 7.53 1.47 -7.78
CA ALA A 180 8.09 0.27 -7.19
C ALA A 180 9.11 -0.41 -8.11
N ASP A 181 10.32 -0.60 -7.62
CA ASP A 181 11.35 -1.41 -8.26
C ASP A 181 11.32 -2.85 -7.77
N PHE A 182 10.95 -3.05 -6.51
CA PHE A 182 10.75 -4.36 -5.91
C PHE A 182 9.41 -4.42 -5.20
N ALA A 183 8.95 -5.63 -4.90
CA ALA A 183 7.80 -5.84 -4.05
C ALA A 183 7.93 -7.11 -3.22
N LEU A 184 7.45 -7.05 -1.97
CA LEU A 184 7.07 -8.23 -1.21
C LEU A 184 5.63 -8.60 -1.60
N VAL A 185 5.46 -9.77 -2.23
CA VAL A 185 4.26 -10.19 -2.94
C VAL A 185 3.62 -11.38 -2.25
N PHE A 186 2.41 -11.18 -1.73
CA PHE A 186 1.58 -12.21 -1.13
C PHE A 186 0.35 -12.54 -2.01
N CYS A 187 0.49 -12.62 -3.32
CA CYS A 187 -0.65 -12.82 -4.23
C CYS A 187 -1.34 -14.21 -4.14
N GLY A 188 -0.82 -15.13 -3.31
CA GLY A 188 -1.27 -16.53 -3.32
C GLY A 188 -1.11 -17.22 -4.68
N CYS A 189 -0.20 -16.73 -5.53
CA CYS A 189 0.03 -17.28 -6.86
C CYS A 189 0.62 -18.71 -6.80
N ASP A 190 1.43 -18.98 -5.79
CA ASP A 190 2.05 -20.27 -5.54
C ASP A 190 1.88 -20.74 -4.11
N MET A 191 1.90 -22.06 -3.92
CA MET A 191 1.88 -22.66 -2.58
C MET A 191 3.28 -22.55 -1.98
N PRO A 192 3.48 -21.79 -0.89
CA PRO A 192 4.78 -21.71 -0.25
C PRO A 192 5.19 -23.05 0.37
N THR A 193 6.49 -23.30 0.42
CA THR A 193 7.05 -24.48 1.10
C THR A 193 7.40 -24.11 2.54
N VAL A 194 6.85 -24.79 3.54
CA VAL A 194 7.27 -24.62 4.93
C VAL A 194 8.69 -25.19 5.11
N VAL A 195 9.65 -24.32 5.43
CA VAL A 195 11.06 -24.67 5.65
C VAL A 195 11.31 -24.98 7.12
N ALA A 196 10.71 -24.20 8.01
CA ALA A 196 10.76 -24.40 9.44
C ALA A 196 9.42 -24.04 10.07
N GLU A 197 8.98 -24.89 10.98
CA GLU A 197 7.76 -24.74 11.77
C GLU A 197 8.17 -24.72 13.23
N GLY A 198 7.92 -23.60 13.90
CA GLY A 198 8.09 -23.46 15.34
C GLY A 198 6.73 -23.52 16.01
N GLY A 199 6.64 -24.18 17.16
CA GLY A 199 5.36 -24.41 17.85
C GLY A 199 5.05 -25.89 17.98
N ASP A 200 3.81 -26.29 17.68
CA ASP A 200 3.34 -27.65 17.91
C ASP A 200 3.45 -28.60 16.70
N GLY A 201 3.65 -28.06 15.50
CA GLY A 201 3.93 -28.83 14.29
C GLY A 201 2.71 -29.43 13.61
N ASP A 202 1.53 -28.83 13.77
CA ASP A 202 0.27 -29.36 13.24
C ASP A 202 -0.07 -28.91 11.80
N GLY A 203 0.74 -28.01 11.23
CA GLY A 203 0.52 -27.46 9.89
C GLY A 203 -0.42 -26.24 9.83
N THR A 204 -0.79 -25.66 10.97
CA THR A 204 -1.55 -24.42 11.10
C THR A 204 -0.71 -23.37 11.84
N PHE A 205 -0.61 -22.15 11.31
CA PHE A 205 0.11 -21.07 11.99
C PHE A 205 -0.73 -20.49 13.12
N GLU A 206 -0.27 -20.64 14.35
CA GLU A 206 -1.00 -20.22 15.56
C GLU A 206 -0.30 -19.11 16.35
N ALA A 207 -0.99 -18.59 17.37
CA ALA A 207 -0.45 -17.55 18.23
C ALA A 207 0.74 -18.04 19.06
N GLY A 208 1.85 -17.31 19.03
CA GLY A 208 3.10 -17.66 19.71
C GLY A 208 4.08 -18.45 18.83
N GLU A 209 3.71 -18.73 17.58
CA GLU A 209 4.54 -19.50 16.66
C GLU A 209 5.47 -18.63 15.82
N THR A 210 6.51 -19.26 15.27
CA THR A 210 7.41 -18.64 14.31
C THR A 210 7.74 -19.64 13.22
N TRP A 211 7.38 -19.29 11.99
CA TRP A 211 7.53 -20.13 10.82
C TRP A 211 8.45 -19.46 9.81
N VAL A 212 9.14 -20.28 9.03
CA VAL A 212 9.89 -19.83 7.85
C VAL A 212 9.32 -20.55 6.64
N VAL A 213 8.85 -19.77 5.67
CA VAL A 213 8.30 -20.28 4.42
C VAL A 213 9.17 -19.85 3.25
N ARG A 214 9.23 -20.70 2.22
CA ARG A 214 10.00 -20.44 1.00
C ARG A 214 9.08 -20.35 -0.22
N SER A 215 9.15 -19.23 -0.91
CA SER A 215 8.46 -18.99 -2.20
C SER A 215 9.09 -17.78 -2.91
N ARG A 216 8.54 -17.42 -4.07
CA ARG A 216 8.89 -16.21 -4.83
C ARG A 216 8.11 -15.02 -4.27
N LEU A 217 8.47 -14.61 -3.06
CA LEU A 217 7.74 -13.57 -2.32
C LEU A 217 8.42 -12.21 -2.42
N PHE A 218 9.70 -12.12 -2.78
CA PHE A 218 10.34 -10.84 -3.04
C PHE A 218 10.82 -10.81 -4.49
N GLU A 219 10.22 -9.95 -5.29
CA GLU A 219 10.46 -9.85 -6.72
C GLU A 219 10.78 -8.42 -7.14
N ARG A 220 11.54 -8.27 -8.22
CA ARG A 220 11.64 -7.02 -8.95
C ARG A 220 10.35 -6.81 -9.75
N ALA A 221 9.89 -5.57 -9.85
CA ALA A 221 8.69 -5.20 -10.59
C ALA A 221 8.66 -5.83 -11.99
N GLN A 222 7.53 -6.46 -12.34
CA GLN A 222 7.44 -7.28 -13.56
C GLN A 222 7.34 -6.42 -14.82
N GLY A 223 6.99 -5.14 -14.69
CA GLY A 223 7.04 -4.14 -15.77
C GLY A 223 8.42 -4.00 -16.43
N TYR A 224 9.48 -4.48 -15.77
CA TYR A 224 10.85 -4.50 -16.29
C TYR A 224 11.20 -5.73 -17.16
N ALA A 225 10.31 -6.71 -17.28
CA ALA A 225 10.61 -7.99 -17.94
C ALA A 225 11.13 -7.84 -19.38
N GLU A 226 10.66 -6.85 -20.15
CA GLU A 226 11.10 -6.62 -21.53
C GLU A 226 12.54 -6.13 -21.66
N ALA A 227 13.05 -5.42 -20.64
CA ALA A 227 14.40 -4.87 -20.63
C ALA A 227 15.43 -5.84 -20.02
N SER A 228 14.93 -6.89 -19.38
CA SER A 228 15.69 -7.79 -18.52
C SER A 228 16.34 -8.92 -19.29
N ALA A 229 17.58 -9.23 -18.94
CA ALA A 229 18.30 -10.44 -19.35
C ALA A 229 18.20 -11.56 -18.30
N ALA A 230 17.45 -11.36 -17.20
CA ALA A 230 17.34 -12.33 -16.11
C ALA A 230 16.78 -13.69 -16.57
N THR A 231 17.34 -14.77 -16.01
CA THR A 231 16.94 -16.16 -16.29
C THR A 231 16.78 -16.97 -15.00
N GLY A 232 16.02 -18.07 -15.07
CA GLY A 232 15.72 -18.94 -13.91
C GLY A 232 14.47 -18.53 -13.11
N GLY A 233 13.85 -17.41 -13.47
CA GLY A 233 12.64 -16.89 -12.86
C GLY A 233 11.40 -17.71 -13.18
N SER A 234 10.24 -17.30 -12.68
CA SER A 234 8.96 -17.93 -13.06
C SER A 234 8.65 -17.73 -14.55
N ALA A 235 9.14 -16.65 -15.16
CA ALA A 235 9.09 -16.40 -16.60
C ALA A 235 10.36 -15.70 -17.10
N PRO A 236 10.63 -15.69 -18.42
CA PRO A 236 11.77 -14.95 -18.99
C PRO A 236 11.74 -13.46 -18.61
N GLY A 237 12.88 -12.93 -18.17
CA GLY A 237 13.01 -11.53 -17.76
C GLY A 237 12.53 -11.21 -16.34
N LEU A 238 11.85 -12.14 -15.66
CA LEU A 238 11.42 -11.93 -14.27
C LEU A 238 12.57 -12.20 -13.30
N TYR A 239 12.73 -11.27 -12.35
CA TYR A 239 13.68 -11.38 -11.26
C TYR A 239 12.93 -11.64 -9.95
N ASP A 240 12.60 -12.91 -9.69
CA ASP A 240 11.68 -13.34 -8.64
C ASP A 240 12.21 -14.56 -7.86
N PRO A 241 13.40 -14.50 -7.26
CA PRO A 241 14.06 -15.66 -6.67
C PRO A 241 13.25 -16.33 -5.57
N MET A 242 13.55 -17.62 -5.33
CA MET A 242 13.02 -18.33 -4.16
C MET A 242 13.73 -17.83 -2.91
N ILE A 243 13.01 -17.17 -2.01
CA ILE A 243 13.54 -16.63 -0.76
C ILE A 243 12.84 -17.23 0.46
N ASP A 244 13.50 -17.18 1.61
CA ASP A 244 12.90 -17.51 2.90
C ASP A 244 12.29 -16.25 3.54
N VAL A 245 11.04 -16.37 3.99
CA VAL A 245 10.30 -15.31 4.69
C VAL A 245 9.85 -15.85 6.04
N GLN A 246 10.12 -15.11 7.11
CA GLN A 246 9.71 -15.48 8.46
C GLN A 246 8.38 -14.84 8.82
N PHE A 247 7.44 -15.63 9.34
CA PHE A 247 6.23 -15.18 10.01
C PHE A 247 6.39 -15.47 11.50
N SER A 248 6.19 -14.47 12.36
CA SER A 248 6.29 -14.65 13.82
C SER A 248 5.12 -13.93 14.48
N HIS A 249 4.35 -14.63 15.32
CA HIS A 249 3.25 -14.02 16.06
C HIS A 249 3.57 -13.96 17.56
N GLU A 250 3.61 -12.74 18.09
CA GLU A 250 3.85 -12.48 19.51
C GLU A 250 2.51 -12.37 20.25
N GLN A 251 2.19 -13.40 21.04
CA GLN A 251 0.91 -13.52 21.76
C GLN A 251 0.69 -12.39 22.78
N SER A 252 1.76 -11.82 23.35
CA SER A 252 1.60 -10.79 24.38
C SER A 252 1.17 -9.42 23.84
N SER A 253 1.57 -9.10 22.61
CA SER A 253 1.17 -7.89 21.90
C SER A 253 0.04 -8.12 20.90
N ASP A 254 -0.29 -9.38 20.61
CA ASP A 254 -1.21 -9.78 19.53
C ASP A 254 -0.78 -9.16 18.20
N ARG A 255 0.49 -9.37 17.83
CA ARG A 255 1.08 -8.84 16.59
C ARG A 255 1.75 -9.96 15.82
N THR A 256 1.50 -10.01 14.52
CA THR A 256 2.31 -10.82 13.60
C THR A 256 3.33 -9.95 12.88
N THR A 257 4.60 -10.34 12.92
CA THR A 257 5.67 -9.74 12.11
C THR A 257 6.05 -10.66 10.97
N VAL A 258 6.03 -10.13 9.74
CA VAL A 258 6.59 -10.76 8.55
C VAL A 258 7.96 -10.14 8.28
N THR A 259 9.00 -10.97 8.22
CA THR A 259 10.39 -10.53 8.03
C THR A 259 11.02 -11.14 6.78
N VAL A 260 11.60 -10.29 5.95
CA VAL A 260 12.50 -10.66 4.86
C VAL A 260 13.91 -10.20 5.23
N VAL A 261 14.89 -11.10 5.09
CA VAL A 261 16.31 -10.74 5.09
C VAL A 261 16.90 -11.18 3.77
N TRP A 262 17.38 -10.23 2.99
CA TRP A 262 17.86 -10.52 1.65
C TRP A 262 19.12 -9.71 1.32
N ALA A 263 19.80 -10.11 0.25
CA ALA A 263 21.11 -9.60 -0.09
C ALA A 263 21.02 -8.27 -0.83
N ILE A 264 21.78 -7.29 -0.35
CA ILE A 264 22.02 -6.04 -1.08
C ILE A 264 22.99 -6.31 -2.23
N ASP A 265 24.07 -7.04 -1.95
CA ASP A 265 25.16 -7.32 -2.89
C ASP A 265 25.54 -8.82 -2.95
N MET A 266 26.53 -9.15 -3.77
CA MET A 266 27.00 -10.53 -3.94
C MET A 266 27.79 -11.07 -2.72
N ILE A 267 28.25 -10.20 -1.82
CA ILE A 267 28.86 -10.59 -0.54
C ILE A 267 27.76 -11.10 0.39
N GLY A 268 26.67 -10.35 0.51
CA GLY A 268 25.46 -10.74 1.23
C GLY A 268 24.85 -12.02 0.67
N ALA A 269 24.75 -12.12 -0.66
CA ALA A 269 24.22 -13.32 -1.31
C ALA A 269 25.06 -14.57 -0.97
N ALA A 270 26.38 -14.44 -0.94
CA ALA A 270 27.27 -15.52 -0.53
C ALA A 270 27.17 -15.85 0.97
N ALA A 271 26.95 -14.83 1.81
CA ALA A 271 26.73 -15.02 3.24
C ALA A 271 25.44 -15.82 3.51
N LEU A 272 24.33 -15.48 2.82
CA LEU A 272 23.06 -16.23 2.89
C LEU A 272 23.20 -17.65 2.35
N ALA A 273 23.93 -17.84 1.24
CA ALA A 273 24.15 -19.16 0.66
C ALA A 273 25.15 -20.03 1.46
N GLY A 274 25.90 -19.45 2.40
CA GLY A 274 27.01 -20.13 3.10
C GLY A 274 28.17 -20.51 2.16
N GLY A 275 28.37 -19.73 1.10
CA GLY A 275 29.29 -20.03 -0.01
C GLY A 275 30.34 -18.95 -0.27
N SER A 276 31.05 -19.08 -1.40
CA SER A 276 31.95 -18.04 -1.90
C SER A 276 31.20 -17.04 -2.77
N VAL A 277 31.63 -15.77 -2.76
CA VAL A 277 31.11 -14.71 -3.64
C VAL A 277 31.11 -15.17 -5.10
N GLN A 278 29.97 -15.04 -5.76
CA GLN A 278 29.79 -15.29 -7.19
C GLN A 278 29.74 -13.94 -7.94
N SER A 279 30.04 -13.96 -9.23
CA SER A 279 29.84 -12.80 -10.10
C SER A 279 28.36 -12.61 -10.39
N ILE A 280 27.97 -11.35 -10.65
CA ILE A 280 26.69 -11.02 -11.29
C ILE A 280 26.59 -11.79 -12.61
N ASP A 281 25.54 -12.59 -12.77
CA ASP A 281 25.28 -13.38 -13.98
C ASP A 281 23.80 -13.43 -14.41
N TYR A 282 22.95 -12.68 -13.69
CA TYR A 282 21.52 -12.51 -13.93
C TYR A 282 20.74 -13.82 -13.84
N ARG A 283 21.24 -14.80 -13.07
CA ARG A 283 20.57 -16.07 -12.84
C ARG A 283 19.87 -16.08 -11.49
N VAL A 284 18.55 -16.06 -11.50
CA VAL A 284 17.80 -15.99 -10.23
C VAL A 284 17.75 -17.33 -9.48
N ASP A 285 18.27 -18.41 -10.09
CA ASP A 285 18.36 -19.74 -9.50
C ASP A 285 19.69 -20.01 -8.76
N ASN A 286 20.53 -18.98 -8.57
CA ASN A 286 21.78 -19.04 -7.79
C ASN A 286 21.84 -17.90 -6.73
N HIS A 287 23.02 -17.28 -6.54
CA HIS A 287 23.18 -16.11 -5.68
C HIS A 287 22.45 -14.91 -6.29
N THR A 288 21.51 -14.34 -5.54
CA THR A 288 20.72 -13.19 -5.99
C THR A 288 20.85 -12.02 -5.03
N SER A 289 20.71 -10.80 -5.54
CA SER A 289 20.83 -9.57 -4.76
C SER A 289 20.14 -8.38 -5.44
N VAL A 290 19.91 -7.31 -4.67
CA VAL A 290 19.40 -6.03 -5.19
C VAL A 290 20.34 -5.47 -6.26
N ILE A 291 21.66 -5.44 -6.02
CA ILE A 291 22.64 -4.95 -7.00
C ILE A 291 22.55 -5.71 -8.32
N GLU A 292 22.40 -7.03 -8.29
CA GLU A 292 22.27 -7.82 -9.52
C GLU A 292 20.98 -7.47 -10.26
N ALA A 293 19.85 -7.41 -9.55
CA ALA A 293 18.54 -7.08 -10.13
C ALA A 293 18.52 -5.67 -10.76
N LEU A 294 19.18 -4.69 -10.12
CA LEU A 294 19.28 -3.32 -10.64
C LEU A 294 20.30 -3.22 -11.79
N SER A 295 21.43 -3.93 -11.71
CA SER A 295 22.44 -3.95 -12.78
C SER A 295 21.85 -4.46 -14.10
N ASP A 296 20.99 -5.48 -14.02
CA ASP A 296 20.27 -6.04 -15.17
C ASP A 296 19.38 -4.99 -15.86
N ILE A 297 18.58 -4.22 -15.11
CA ILE A 297 17.71 -3.19 -15.72
C ILE A 297 18.48 -1.95 -16.18
N ILE A 298 19.58 -1.59 -15.52
CA ILE A 298 20.47 -0.50 -15.95
C ILE A 298 21.11 -0.87 -17.29
N GLU A 299 21.63 -2.10 -17.42
CA GLU A 299 22.19 -2.59 -18.69
C GLU A 299 21.11 -2.63 -19.78
N GLY A 300 19.92 -3.15 -19.47
CA GLY A 300 18.76 -3.15 -20.38
C GLY A 300 18.38 -1.75 -20.85
N ALA A 301 18.32 -0.77 -19.94
CA ALA A 301 18.04 0.63 -20.24
C ALA A 301 19.09 1.24 -21.18
N THR A 302 20.38 1.00 -20.89
CA THR A 302 21.50 1.58 -21.66
C THR A 302 21.66 0.94 -23.04
N ILE A 303 21.41 -0.36 -23.18
CA ILE A 303 21.36 -1.01 -24.50
C ILE A 303 20.18 -0.43 -25.31
N GLY A 304 19.03 -0.26 -24.66
CA GLY A 304 17.80 0.21 -25.28
C GLY A 304 17.29 -0.73 -26.37
N GLY A 305 16.64 -0.16 -27.40
CA GLY A 305 16.16 -0.94 -28.55
C GLY A 305 14.74 -1.51 -28.41
N PHE A 306 14.02 -1.14 -27.36
CA PHE A 306 12.58 -1.38 -27.19
C PHE A 306 11.85 -0.05 -26.96
N SER A 307 10.52 -0.06 -26.98
CA SER A 307 9.67 1.13 -26.89
C SER A 307 8.34 0.78 -26.25
N GLY A 308 7.64 1.77 -25.70
CA GLY A 308 6.29 1.59 -25.16
C GLY A 308 6.25 1.75 -23.64
N PRO A 309 5.26 1.14 -22.97
CA PRO A 309 5.12 1.21 -21.51
C PRO A 309 6.36 0.72 -20.78
N GLY A 310 6.89 -0.47 -21.12
CA GLY A 310 8.10 -1.02 -20.49
C GLY A 310 9.31 -0.10 -20.60
N TRP A 311 9.51 0.55 -21.77
CA TRP A 311 10.59 1.55 -21.92
C TRP A 311 10.36 2.77 -21.02
N THR A 312 9.11 3.20 -20.84
CA THR A 312 8.81 4.33 -19.96
C THR A 312 9.14 4.02 -18.50
N LEU A 313 8.91 2.78 -18.06
CA LEU A 313 9.28 2.31 -16.73
C LEU A 313 10.81 2.24 -16.55
N VAL A 314 11.53 1.76 -17.56
CA VAL A 314 12.98 1.45 -17.43
C VAL A 314 13.89 2.63 -17.77
N SER A 315 13.49 3.53 -18.68
CA SER A 315 14.40 4.53 -19.28
C SER A 315 15.12 5.46 -18.30
N ARG A 316 14.63 5.60 -17.07
CA ARG A 316 15.25 6.42 -16.03
C ARG A 316 16.50 5.77 -15.39
N TRP A 317 16.67 4.47 -15.59
CA TRP A 317 17.83 3.68 -15.18
C TRP A 317 19.03 3.79 -16.14
N ASP A 318 18.87 4.43 -17.32
CA ASP A 318 19.97 4.58 -18.29
C ASP A 318 21.16 5.34 -17.69
N GLY A 319 22.33 4.69 -17.70
CA GLY A 319 23.61 5.26 -17.26
C GLY A 319 23.70 5.54 -15.76
N ARG A 320 22.83 4.93 -14.94
CA ARG A 320 22.87 5.03 -13.48
C ARG A 320 23.99 4.18 -12.88
N ASP A 321 24.45 4.61 -11.71
CA ASP A 321 25.31 3.81 -10.85
C ASP A 321 24.43 3.07 -9.85
N VAL A 322 24.59 1.76 -9.73
CA VAL A 322 23.75 0.93 -8.87
C VAL A 322 24.00 1.22 -7.38
N GLU A 323 25.21 1.62 -7.03
CA GLU A 323 25.63 1.90 -5.65
C GLU A 323 24.88 3.10 -5.04
N ASP A 324 24.25 3.95 -5.87
CA ASP A 324 23.47 5.09 -5.40
C ASP A 324 22.07 4.71 -4.87
N TYR A 325 21.63 3.45 -5.00
CA TYR A 325 20.24 3.02 -4.78
C TYR A 325 20.09 1.82 -3.82
N ILE A 326 21.18 1.43 -3.16
CA ILE A 326 21.23 0.19 -2.38
C ILE A 326 21.12 0.40 -0.87
N ASP A 327 21.04 1.65 -0.41
CA ASP A 327 20.83 1.95 1.01
C ASP A 327 19.34 1.78 1.39
N PRO A 328 18.98 0.78 2.22
CA PRO A 328 17.59 0.55 2.58
C PRO A 328 16.96 1.65 3.46
N SER A 329 17.78 2.50 4.08
CA SER A 329 17.29 3.64 4.88
C SER A 329 16.82 4.81 4.02
N ASP A 330 17.19 4.81 2.73
CA ASP A 330 16.73 5.81 1.77
C ASP A 330 15.46 5.38 1.04
N TRP A 331 15.07 4.10 1.05
CA TRP A 331 13.92 3.59 0.27
C TRP A 331 12.55 4.14 0.72
N GLU A 332 11.58 4.12 -0.20
CA GLU A 332 10.17 4.39 0.07
C GLU A 332 9.34 3.08 0.03
N LEU A 333 8.42 2.93 0.98
CA LEU A 333 7.50 1.79 1.05
C LEU A 333 6.04 2.24 0.92
N THR A 334 5.28 1.45 0.18
CA THR A 334 3.81 1.49 0.21
C THR A 334 3.26 0.07 0.34
N GLY A 335 2.12 -0.07 1.01
CA GLY A 335 1.51 -1.34 1.36
C GLY A 335 0.04 -1.36 0.97
N LEU A 336 -0.39 -2.47 0.40
CA LEU A 336 -1.81 -2.80 0.19
C LEU A 336 -1.99 -4.26 0.60
N VAL A 337 -2.82 -4.50 1.60
CA VAL A 337 -3.02 -5.85 2.15
C VAL A 337 -4.50 -6.18 2.26
N GLY A 338 -4.78 -7.48 2.38
CA GLY A 338 -6.13 -8.00 2.36
C GLY A 338 -6.20 -9.49 2.59
N LEU A 339 -7.41 -10.01 2.38
CA LEU A 339 -7.75 -11.41 2.53
C LEU A 339 -8.28 -11.97 1.20
N PRO A 340 -8.10 -13.27 0.95
CA PRO A 340 -8.80 -13.93 -0.13
C PRO A 340 -10.26 -14.21 0.26
N TYR A 341 -11.13 -14.27 -0.75
CA TYR A 341 -12.49 -14.77 -0.56
C TYR A 341 -12.51 -16.27 -0.27
N LEU A 342 -13.58 -16.75 0.38
CA LEU A 342 -13.84 -18.18 0.57
C LEU A 342 -13.99 -18.93 -0.76
N THR A 343 -14.53 -18.25 -1.78
CA THR A 343 -14.63 -18.78 -3.13
C THR A 343 -14.12 -17.77 -4.15
N THR A 344 -13.35 -18.24 -5.13
CA THR A 344 -12.78 -17.38 -6.18
C THR A 344 -13.79 -16.96 -7.25
N ALA A 345 -15.05 -17.39 -7.12
CA ALA A 345 -16.12 -17.05 -8.05
C ALA A 345 -16.61 -15.59 -7.88
N GLU A 346 -16.37 -15.02 -6.70
CA GLU A 346 -16.87 -13.69 -6.31
C GLU A 346 -15.81 -12.62 -6.59
N GLY A 347 -14.56 -12.86 -6.21
CA GLY A 347 -13.40 -12.03 -6.53
C GLY A 347 -12.15 -12.79 -6.11
N LEU A 348 -10.96 -12.18 -6.26
CA LEU A 348 -9.74 -12.79 -5.71
C LEU A 348 -9.50 -12.32 -4.28
N TYR A 349 -9.57 -11.01 -4.04
CA TYR A 349 -9.12 -10.38 -2.80
C TYR A 349 -10.14 -9.36 -2.31
N ALA A 350 -10.34 -9.29 -1.00
CA ALA A 350 -10.89 -8.10 -0.37
C ALA A 350 -9.72 -7.38 0.31
N TRP A 351 -9.51 -6.12 -0.04
CA TRP A 351 -8.50 -5.30 0.62
C TRP A 351 -8.99 -4.94 2.01
N THR A 352 -8.08 -4.86 2.96
CA THR A 352 -8.41 -4.52 4.34
C THR A 352 -7.68 -3.29 4.81
N ASP A 353 -6.52 -3.00 4.23
CA ASP A 353 -5.69 -1.92 4.74
C ASP A 353 -4.64 -1.42 3.73
N THR A 354 -4.19 -0.19 3.93
CA THR A 354 -3.12 0.48 3.18
C THR A 354 -2.16 1.19 4.11
N ALA A 355 -0.89 1.26 3.71
CA ALA A 355 0.08 2.05 4.46
C ALA A 355 1.11 2.66 3.53
N GLY A 356 1.49 3.91 3.77
CA GLY A 356 2.37 4.64 2.90
C GLY A 356 2.85 5.92 3.54
N ASN A 357 3.91 6.50 2.99
CA ASN A 357 4.38 7.80 3.44
C ASN A 357 3.31 8.86 3.16
N GLU A 358 2.91 9.56 4.24
CA GLU A 358 2.04 10.73 4.18
C GLU A 358 0.68 10.42 3.50
N GLU A 359 0.07 9.28 3.84
CA GLU A 359 -1.32 9.00 3.46
C GLU A 359 -2.29 9.99 4.12
N LYS A 360 -3.23 10.49 3.31
CA LYS A 360 -4.23 11.46 3.74
C LYS A 360 -5.62 11.00 3.36
N PHE A 361 -6.38 10.59 4.37
CA PHE A 361 -7.80 10.31 4.25
C PHE A 361 -8.58 11.61 3.99
N GLY A 362 -9.50 11.60 3.02
CA GLY A 362 -10.45 12.69 2.78
C GLY A 362 -9.90 13.96 2.10
N ASP A 363 -8.65 13.99 1.63
CA ASP A 363 -8.08 15.10 0.85
C ASP A 363 -8.55 15.02 -0.61
N CYS A 364 -9.82 15.31 -0.87
CA CYS A 364 -10.43 15.17 -2.18
C CYS A 364 -9.85 16.08 -3.26
N ASN A 365 -9.12 17.13 -2.89
CA ASN A 365 -8.55 18.08 -3.84
C ASN A 365 -7.02 17.96 -4.00
N GLY A 366 -6.35 17.17 -3.16
CA GLY A 366 -4.93 16.91 -3.22
C GLY A 366 -4.06 18.09 -2.78
N ASP A 367 -4.58 18.97 -1.91
CA ASP A 367 -3.83 20.10 -1.35
C ASP A 367 -3.20 19.82 0.03
N SER A 368 -3.28 18.57 0.50
CA SER A 368 -2.78 18.08 1.79
C SER A 368 -3.58 18.57 3.01
N PHE A 369 -4.76 19.18 2.80
CA PHE A 369 -5.62 19.67 3.88
C PHE A 369 -7.05 19.21 3.72
N VAL A 370 -7.56 18.43 4.68
CA VAL A 370 -8.99 18.10 4.74
C VAL A 370 -9.78 19.29 5.27
N ASN A 371 -10.55 19.95 4.41
CA ASN A 371 -11.28 21.18 4.71
C ASN A 371 -12.54 21.37 3.84
N ALA A 372 -13.13 22.57 3.89
CA ALA A 372 -14.34 22.91 3.14
C ALA A 372 -14.19 22.80 1.61
N ALA A 373 -12.97 22.85 1.08
CA ALA A 373 -12.68 22.61 -0.32
C ALA A 373 -12.95 21.15 -0.71
N ASP A 374 -12.60 20.19 0.15
CA ASP A 374 -12.82 18.75 -0.10
C ASP A 374 -14.30 18.40 -0.09
N GLU A 375 -15.05 18.93 0.90
CA GLU A 375 -16.50 18.79 0.91
C GLU A 375 -17.12 19.38 -0.36
N ALA A 376 -16.59 20.50 -0.86
CA ALA A 376 -17.09 21.09 -2.10
C ALA A 376 -16.80 20.23 -3.34
N VAL A 377 -15.66 19.51 -3.38
CA VAL A 377 -15.37 18.53 -4.43
C VAL A 377 -16.35 17.36 -4.35
N LEU A 378 -16.48 16.73 -3.18
CA LEU A 378 -17.38 15.58 -2.95
C LEU A 378 -18.83 15.92 -3.33
N ARG A 379 -19.32 17.08 -2.89
CA ARG A 379 -20.65 17.59 -3.25
C ARG A 379 -20.81 17.78 -4.76
N GLY A 380 -19.77 18.28 -5.44
CA GLY A 380 -19.76 18.41 -6.89
C GLY A 380 -19.94 17.07 -7.59
N GLU A 381 -19.26 16.02 -7.11
CA GLU A 381 -19.33 14.67 -7.65
C GLU A 381 -20.73 14.06 -7.50
N VAL A 382 -21.39 14.27 -6.36
CA VAL A 382 -22.79 13.87 -6.19
C VAL A 382 -23.67 14.60 -7.20
N TYR A 383 -23.56 15.93 -7.33
CA TYR A 383 -24.39 16.69 -8.26
C TYR A 383 -24.19 16.33 -9.73
N ASP A 384 -22.96 15.94 -10.11
CA ASP A 384 -22.63 15.59 -11.48
C ASP A 384 -23.08 14.16 -11.85
N ASN A 385 -23.25 13.26 -10.87
CA ASN A 385 -23.55 11.85 -11.11
C ASN A 385 -24.96 11.40 -10.67
N ASP A 386 -25.53 11.98 -9.60
CA ASP A 386 -26.87 11.66 -9.05
C ASP A 386 -27.98 11.81 -10.11
N GLY A 387 -28.78 10.76 -10.29
CA GLY A 387 -29.84 10.68 -11.31
C GLY A 387 -29.37 10.54 -12.76
N THR A 388 -28.08 10.35 -13.01
CA THR A 388 -27.53 10.10 -14.36
C THR A 388 -27.53 8.61 -14.71
N ALA A 389 -26.79 8.22 -15.76
CA ALA A 389 -26.64 6.81 -16.13
C ALA A 389 -25.52 6.08 -15.37
N THR A 390 -24.65 6.82 -14.67
CA THR A 390 -23.59 6.27 -13.79
C THR A 390 -24.08 6.04 -12.37
N ASP A 391 -25.22 6.62 -12.02
CA ASP A 391 -25.94 6.38 -10.78
C ASP A 391 -26.80 5.10 -10.87
N GLY A 392 -26.55 4.19 -9.94
CA GLY A 392 -27.02 2.81 -9.98
C GLY A 392 -28.53 2.65 -9.77
N ASP A 393 -29.18 3.60 -9.10
CA ASP A 393 -30.64 3.60 -8.95
C ASP A 393 -31.35 4.60 -9.89
N GLY A 394 -30.58 5.53 -10.47
CA GLY A 394 -31.01 6.51 -11.45
C GLY A 394 -32.05 7.49 -10.90
N GLN A 395 -32.13 7.64 -9.58
CA GLN A 395 -32.96 8.65 -8.91
C GLN A 395 -32.13 9.91 -8.68
N LEU A 396 -32.76 11.08 -8.68
CA LEU A 396 -32.12 12.32 -8.23
C LEU A 396 -32.53 12.53 -6.77
N ASP A 397 -31.81 11.93 -5.84
CA ASP A 397 -32.19 11.90 -4.42
C ASP A 397 -31.09 12.33 -3.45
N GLY A 398 -29.99 12.88 -3.98
CA GLY A 398 -28.85 13.36 -3.20
C GLY A 398 -27.83 12.28 -2.90
N ALA A 399 -27.90 11.14 -3.58
CA ALA A 399 -26.99 10.02 -3.42
C ALA A 399 -26.53 9.49 -4.78
N TRP A 400 -25.23 9.37 -4.98
CA TRP A 400 -24.68 8.70 -6.15
C TRP A 400 -24.38 7.23 -5.82
N THR A 401 -25.27 6.32 -6.23
CA THR A 401 -25.10 4.88 -5.99
C THR A 401 -24.15 4.28 -7.03
N LEU A 402 -23.10 3.58 -6.62
CA LEU A 402 -22.16 2.97 -7.55
C LEU A 402 -22.75 1.70 -8.21
N ILE A 403 -22.59 1.58 -9.54
CA ILE A 403 -22.98 0.39 -10.30
C ILE A 403 -21.91 -0.72 -10.14
N ASN A 404 -22.35 -1.98 -9.99
CA ASN A 404 -21.48 -3.15 -9.76
C ASN A 404 -20.58 -2.97 -8.51
N PRO A 405 -21.20 -2.86 -7.32
CA PRO A 405 -20.51 -2.54 -6.08
C PRO A 405 -19.37 -3.54 -5.83
N GLY A 406 -18.22 -3.05 -5.37
CA GLY A 406 -16.99 -3.83 -5.14
C GLY A 406 -16.07 -3.87 -6.35
N PHE A 407 -16.53 -4.28 -7.53
CA PHE A 407 -15.71 -4.13 -8.75
C PHE A 407 -15.48 -2.65 -9.08
N ASN A 408 -16.57 -1.88 -9.04
CA ASN A 408 -16.52 -0.43 -9.12
C ASN A 408 -16.16 0.17 -7.75
N PHE A 409 -15.54 1.35 -7.78
CA PHE A 409 -15.23 2.14 -6.61
C PHE A 409 -15.13 3.61 -7.00
N SER A 410 -15.24 4.47 -6.00
CA SER A 410 -15.01 5.90 -6.10
C SER A 410 -14.19 6.34 -4.90
N PHE A 411 -13.19 7.19 -5.13
CA PHE A 411 -12.45 7.84 -4.06
C PHE A 411 -13.38 8.61 -3.11
N TYR A 412 -14.50 9.12 -3.63
CA TYR A 412 -15.45 9.94 -2.89
C TYR A 412 -16.41 9.13 -1.99
N ASP A 413 -16.44 7.80 -2.12
CA ASP A 413 -17.12 6.86 -1.23
C ASP A 413 -16.20 6.57 -0.03
N LEU A 414 -16.09 7.55 0.87
CA LEU A 414 -15.13 7.58 1.97
C LEU A 414 -15.46 6.50 3.01
N ASN A 415 -16.75 6.24 3.25
CA ASN A 415 -17.16 5.19 4.18
C ASN A 415 -17.18 3.79 3.51
N GLY A 416 -17.12 3.72 2.18
CA GLY A 416 -17.09 2.52 1.35
C GLY A 416 -18.36 1.68 1.41
N ASP A 417 -19.51 2.32 1.58
CA ASP A 417 -20.84 1.70 1.55
C ASP A 417 -21.43 1.64 0.12
N MET A 418 -20.66 2.11 -0.87
CA MET A 418 -20.98 2.12 -2.30
C MET A 418 -21.99 3.19 -2.70
N VAL A 419 -22.20 4.19 -1.85
CA VAL A 419 -23.06 5.33 -2.10
C VAL A 419 -22.30 6.60 -1.71
N VAL A 420 -22.03 7.46 -2.70
CA VAL A 420 -21.46 8.78 -2.40
C VAL A 420 -22.60 9.72 -2.02
N ASP A 421 -22.71 10.04 -0.73
CA ASP A 421 -23.76 10.91 -0.20
C ASP A 421 -23.28 11.79 0.98
N ARG A 422 -24.21 12.27 1.80
CA ARG A 422 -23.89 13.10 2.96
C ARG A 422 -23.15 12.35 4.08
N HIS A 423 -23.22 11.02 4.13
CA HIS A 423 -22.53 10.22 5.13
C HIS A 423 -21.03 10.22 4.84
N ASP A 424 -20.59 10.34 3.59
CA ASP A 424 -19.17 10.57 3.28
C ASP A 424 -18.69 11.95 3.74
N ILE A 425 -19.54 12.98 3.64
CA ILE A 425 -19.22 14.30 4.23
C ILE A 425 -19.03 14.18 5.76
N ALA A 426 -19.75 13.25 6.42
CA ALA A 426 -19.61 13.01 7.85
C ALA A 426 -18.25 12.41 8.23
N GLU A 427 -17.56 11.77 7.27
CA GLU A 427 -16.19 11.26 7.46
C GLU A 427 -15.14 12.40 7.43
N LEU A 428 -15.42 13.51 6.74
CA LEU A 428 -14.53 14.68 6.71
C LEU A 428 -14.64 15.53 7.99
N ARG A 429 -15.84 15.59 8.57
CA ARG A 429 -16.15 16.36 9.79
C ARG A 429 -17.49 15.95 10.39
N PRO A 430 -17.75 16.25 11.67
CA PRO A 430 -19.11 16.22 12.20
C PRO A 430 -20.04 17.08 11.33
N LEU A 431 -21.17 16.52 10.90
CA LEU A 431 -22.10 17.22 10.00
C LEU A 431 -22.63 18.54 10.59
N GLY A 432 -22.70 18.66 11.91
CA GLY A 432 -23.05 19.90 12.62
C GLY A 432 -21.97 20.98 12.64
N ASP A 433 -20.69 20.65 12.35
CA ASP A 433 -19.53 21.57 12.34
C ASP A 433 -19.43 22.31 11.00
N PHE A 434 -20.43 23.13 10.69
CA PHE A 434 -20.58 23.76 9.38
C PHE A 434 -19.42 24.70 8.99
N ASP A 435 -18.70 25.28 9.95
CA ASP A 435 -17.59 26.21 9.67
C ASP A 435 -16.19 25.56 9.76
N PHE A 436 -16.12 24.23 9.91
CA PHE A 436 -14.88 23.43 9.95
C PHE A 436 -13.91 23.86 11.08
N ASN A 437 -14.43 24.33 12.21
CA ASN A 437 -13.59 24.71 13.35
C ASN A 437 -13.25 23.54 14.28
N GLY A 438 -13.82 22.36 14.03
CA GLY A 438 -13.66 21.13 14.82
C GLY A 438 -14.62 21.03 16.02
N THR A 439 -15.58 21.95 16.16
CA THR A 439 -16.54 21.94 17.27
C THR A 439 -17.93 22.42 16.87
N VAL A 440 -18.93 21.58 17.10
CA VAL A 440 -20.34 21.92 16.84
C VAL A 440 -20.87 22.87 17.91
N ASN A 441 -21.14 24.12 17.52
CA ASN A 441 -21.57 25.18 18.40
C ASN A 441 -22.49 26.21 17.69
N THR A 442 -22.85 27.30 18.37
CA THR A 442 -23.79 28.30 17.80
C THR A 442 -23.23 29.04 16.57
N GLN A 443 -21.91 29.07 16.38
CA GLN A 443 -21.27 29.67 15.21
C GLN A 443 -21.63 28.90 13.94
N ASP A 444 -21.63 27.57 13.99
CA ASP A 444 -22.06 26.69 12.89
C ASP A 444 -23.50 26.97 12.49
N PHE A 445 -24.39 27.09 13.47
CA PHE A 445 -25.79 27.41 13.21
C PHE A 445 -25.95 28.76 12.52
N ILE A 446 -25.20 29.78 12.93
CA ILE A 446 -25.22 31.10 12.29
C ILE A 446 -24.63 31.03 10.88
N ALA A 447 -23.54 30.28 10.70
CA ALA A 447 -22.88 30.09 9.41
C ALA A 447 -23.83 29.39 8.41
N PHE A 448 -24.45 28.29 8.81
CA PHE A 448 -25.47 27.59 8.01
C PHE A 448 -26.66 28.49 7.70
N LEU A 449 -27.21 29.21 8.69
CA LEU A 449 -28.36 30.10 8.47
C LEU A 449 -28.04 31.19 7.42
N ASN A 450 -26.82 31.75 7.46
CA ASN A 450 -26.38 32.71 6.46
C ASN A 450 -26.28 32.08 5.06
N ALA A 451 -25.71 30.88 4.95
CA ALA A 451 -25.60 30.13 3.70
C ALA A 451 -26.98 29.78 3.12
N TRP A 452 -27.91 29.31 3.97
CA TRP A 452 -29.28 28.95 3.63
C TRP A 452 -30.10 30.14 3.13
N VAL A 453 -30.07 31.28 3.84
CA VAL A 453 -30.74 32.51 3.40
C VAL A 453 -30.17 33.02 2.07
N ALA A 454 -28.86 32.85 1.87
CA ALA A 454 -28.17 33.21 0.63
C ALA A 454 -28.36 32.18 -0.51
N ARG A 455 -28.98 31.02 -0.23
CA ARG A 455 -29.11 29.88 -1.16
C ARG A 455 -27.77 29.42 -1.73
N GLN A 456 -26.75 29.35 -0.88
CA GLN A 456 -25.45 28.78 -1.26
C GLN A 456 -25.56 27.26 -1.39
N ALA A 457 -24.79 26.66 -2.30
CA ALA A 457 -24.78 25.22 -2.51
C ALA A 457 -24.37 24.44 -1.25
N THR A 458 -23.53 25.02 -0.39
CA THR A 458 -23.17 24.41 0.92
C THR A 458 -24.36 24.27 1.87
N ALA A 459 -25.47 24.99 1.65
CA ALA A 459 -26.69 24.87 2.44
C ALA A 459 -27.68 23.81 1.92
N ASP A 460 -27.35 23.12 0.83
CA ASP A 460 -28.09 21.98 0.29
C ASP A 460 -27.66 20.71 1.05
N PHE A 461 -28.15 20.58 2.28
CA PHE A 461 -27.65 19.62 3.26
C PHE A 461 -28.04 18.17 2.94
N ASP A 462 -29.10 17.95 2.15
CA ASP A 462 -29.51 16.64 1.68
C ASP A 462 -29.10 16.35 0.22
N LEU A 463 -28.27 17.21 -0.39
CA LEU A 463 -27.63 17.02 -1.69
C LEU A 463 -28.59 16.92 -2.90
N ASN A 464 -29.87 17.26 -2.76
CA ASN A 464 -30.86 17.16 -3.86
C ASN A 464 -30.85 18.36 -4.84
N GLN A 465 -29.81 19.19 -4.79
CA GLN A 465 -29.61 20.39 -5.61
C GLN A 465 -30.63 21.51 -5.35
N THR A 466 -31.38 21.44 -4.23
CA THR A 466 -32.43 22.41 -3.88
C THR A 466 -32.40 22.81 -2.41
N VAL A 467 -31.79 23.97 -2.13
CA VAL A 467 -31.84 24.61 -0.80
C VAL A 467 -33.28 25.00 -0.39
N ASN A 468 -33.84 24.25 0.55
CA ASN A 468 -35.21 24.37 1.04
C ASN A 468 -35.33 24.09 2.56
N THR A 469 -36.56 23.90 3.07
CA THR A 469 -36.78 23.71 4.52
C THR A 469 -36.32 22.33 5.02
N GLN A 470 -36.24 21.34 4.14
CA GLN A 470 -35.74 20.01 4.47
C GLN A 470 -34.26 20.07 4.87
N ASP A 471 -33.43 20.82 4.14
CA ASP A 471 -32.02 21.06 4.49
C ASP A 471 -31.87 21.67 5.88
N PHE A 472 -32.71 22.67 6.17
CA PHE A 472 -32.69 23.33 7.47
C PHE A 472 -33.03 22.36 8.61
N ILE A 473 -34.01 21.47 8.39
CA ILE A 473 -34.37 20.45 9.38
C ILE A 473 -33.26 19.40 9.52
N ALA A 474 -32.66 18.97 8.40
CA ALA A 474 -31.58 17.99 8.39
C ALA A 474 -30.34 18.52 9.12
N PHE A 475 -29.90 19.74 8.81
CA PHE A 475 -28.81 20.40 9.54
C PHE A 475 -29.13 20.58 11.02
N LEU A 476 -30.36 21.00 11.37
CA LEU A 476 -30.74 21.18 12.77
C LEU A 476 -30.65 19.87 13.57
N ASN A 477 -30.96 18.72 12.96
CA ASN A 477 -30.81 17.43 13.61
C ASN A 477 -29.33 17.11 13.86
N ALA A 478 -28.48 17.25 12.83
CA ALA A 478 -27.04 17.03 12.96
C ALA A 478 -26.41 17.95 14.03
N TRP A 479 -26.78 19.23 14.03
CA TRP A 479 -26.30 20.20 15.03
C TRP A 479 -26.70 19.86 16.48
N VAL A 480 -27.86 19.22 16.68
CA VAL A 480 -28.32 18.77 18.01
C VAL A 480 -27.62 17.49 18.45
N GLU A 481 -27.21 16.64 17.52
CA GLU A 481 -26.49 15.39 17.79
C GLU A 481 -25.07 15.65 18.31
N GLY A 482 -24.44 16.73 17.85
CA GLY A 482 -23.10 17.16 18.26
C GLY A 482 -22.10 16.77 17.21
#